data_AF-M1ZD01-F1
#
_entry.id   AF-M1ZD01-F1
#
_cell.length_a   1.000
_cell.length_b   1.000
_cell.length_c   1.000
_cell.angle_alpha   90.00
_cell.angle_beta   90.00
_cell.angle_gamma   90.00
#
_symmetry.space_group_name_H-M   'P 1'
#
loop_
_entity.id
_entity.type
_entity.pdbx_description
1 polymer ?
#
loop_
_entity_poly.entity_id
_entity_poly.type
_entity_poly.pdbx_seq_one_letter_code
_entity_poly.pdbx_strand_id
1 'polypeptide(L)' 'MKANEGGTVYPHNLLRTGDDEADLNYISTGISRRDWLAGLAMQGLLASEGMTADPTRVTEHAYEIADIMIEKSTEDKKDK' A
#
# COMPACT_ATOMS: atom_id res chain seq x y z
N MET A 1 -12.85 -8.68 10.93
CA MET A 1 -12.64 -7.22 10.88
C MET A 1 -11.94 -6.91 9.56
N LYS A 2 -12.38 -5.91 8.78
CA LYS A 2 -11.59 -5.45 7.63
C LYS A 2 -10.30 -4.82 8.16
N ALA A 3 -9.15 -5.23 7.66
CA ALA A 3 -7.87 -4.63 8.03
C ALA A 3 -7.91 -3.13 7.70
N ASN A 4 -7.37 -2.28 8.58
CA ASN A 4 -7.26 -0.85 8.32
C ASN A 4 -6.17 -0.63 7.26
N GLU A 5 -6.56 -0.56 5.99
CA GLU A 5 -5.63 -0.44 4.86
C GLU A 5 -5.00 0.95 4.71
N GLY A 6 -5.39 1.93 5.55
CA GLY A 6 -4.80 3.27 5.55
C GLY A 6 -5.14 4.14 4.33
N GLY A 7 -6.01 3.67 3.44
CA GLY A 7 -6.42 4.33 2.19
C GLY A 7 -5.72 3.75 0.95
N THR A 8 -5.73 4.49 -0.16
CA THR A 8 -5.08 4.07 -1.42
C THR A 8 -3.99 5.04 -1.85
N VAL A 9 -3.02 4.53 -2.62
CA VAL A 9 -1.89 5.28 -3.19
C VAL A 9 -1.95 5.19 -4.71
N TYR A 10 -1.61 6.30 -5.39
CA TYR A 10 -1.63 6.47 -6.84
C TYR A 10 -2.97 6.12 -7.52
N PRO A 11 -4.12 6.65 -7.03
CA PRO A 11 -5.36 6.54 -7.79
C PRO A 11 -5.20 7.30 -9.11
N HIS A 12 -5.65 6.69 -10.22
CA HIS A 12 -5.61 7.34 -11.52
C HIS A 12 -6.86 7.04 -12.31
N ASN A 13 -7.32 8.06 -13.02
CA ASN A 13 -8.44 7.97 -13.93
C ASN A 13 -7.87 7.68 -15.32
N LEU A 14 -8.22 6.52 -15.89
CA LEU A 14 -7.87 6.24 -17.27
C LEU A 14 -8.93 6.89 -18.16
N LEU A 15 -8.56 8.02 -18.77
CA LEU A 15 -9.31 8.56 -19.90
C LEU A 15 -8.93 7.73 -21.12
N ARG A 16 -9.86 6.90 -21.60
CA ARG A 16 -9.66 6.15 -22.84
C ARG A 16 -9.89 7.12 -24.00
N THR A 17 -8.85 7.45 -24.76
CA THR A 17 -9.00 8.15 -26.05
C THR A 17 -9.32 7.12 -27.12
N GLY A 18 -10.60 7.03 -27.51
CA GLY A 18 -11.07 6.21 -28.63
C GLY A 18 -12.41 6.74 -29.13
N ASP A 19 -12.51 6.90 -30.45
CA ASP A 19 -13.47 7.77 -31.13
C ASP A 19 -14.94 7.34 -31.11
N ASP A 20 -15.32 6.18 -30.56
CA ASP A 20 -16.72 5.76 -30.58
C ASP A 20 -17.08 4.92 -29.34
N GLU A 21 -18.22 5.30 -28.75
CA GLU A 21 -19.03 4.61 -27.74
C GLU A 21 -18.66 4.72 -26.24
N ALA A 22 -19.48 5.52 -25.54
CA ALA A 22 -19.78 5.55 -24.11
C ALA A 22 -18.60 5.74 -23.14
N ASP A 23 -18.59 6.90 -22.48
CA ASP A 23 -17.72 7.28 -21.36
C ASP A 23 -17.73 6.25 -20.21
N LEU A 24 -16.96 5.18 -20.35
CA LEU A 24 -16.60 4.30 -19.24
C LEU A 24 -15.42 4.95 -18.54
N ASN A 25 -15.72 5.85 -17.61
CA ASN A 25 -14.76 6.35 -16.63
C ASN A 25 -14.26 5.18 -15.77
N TYR A 26 -13.16 4.54 -16.18
CA TYR A 26 -12.52 3.51 -15.37
C TYR A 26 -11.62 4.18 -14.32
N ILE A 27 -12.07 4.14 -13.08
CA ILE A 27 -11.30 4.61 -11.91
C ILE A 27 -10.48 3.42 -11.41
N SER A 28 -9.15 3.48 -11.61
CA SER A 28 -8.26 2.57 -10.90
C SER A 28 -8.13 3.07 -9.46
N THR A 29 -8.53 2.24 -8.50
CA THR A 29 -8.44 2.57 -7.07
C THR A 29 -6.99 2.66 -6.59
N GLY A 30 -6.00 2.28 -7.41
CA GLY A 30 -4.59 2.27 -7.06
C GLY A 30 -4.22 1.08 -6.19
N ILE A 31 -3.12 1.21 -5.45
CA ILE A 31 -2.62 0.19 -4.51
C ILE A 31 -3.09 0.56 -3.10
N SER A 32 -3.46 -0.42 -2.28
CA SER A 32 -3.69 -0.18 -0.85
C SER A 32 -2.44 0.46 -0.22
N ARG A 33 -2.63 1.47 0.63
CA ARG A 33 -1.51 2.13 1.33
C ARG A 33 -0.75 1.15 2.20
N ARG A 34 -1.45 0.17 2.79
CA ARG A 34 -0.83 -0.95 3.52
C ARG A 34 0.09 -1.77 2.64
N ASP A 35 -0.37 -2.19 1.45
CA ASP A 35 0.44 -3.00 0.53
C ASP A 35 1.64 -2.21 -0.03
N TRP A 36 1.45 -0.93 -0.32
CA TRP A 36 2.53 -0.06 -0.77
C TRP A 36 3.63 0.09 0.30
N LEU A 37 3.23 0.35 1.55
CA LEU A 37 4.16 0.44 2.68
C LEU A 37 4.85 -0.89 2.97
N ALA A 38 4.11 -2.01 2.92
CA ALA A 38 4.67 -3.35 3.10
C ALA A 38 5.71 -3.66 2.02
N GLY A 39 5.46 -3.28 0.75
CA GLY A 39 6.44 -3.41 -0.32
C GLY A 39 7.75 -2.66 -0.05
N LEU A 40 7.66 -1.41 0.42
CA LEU A 40 8.84 -0.62 0.80
C LEU A 40 9.58 -1.23 1.99
N ALA A 41 8.85 -1.67 3.02
CA ALA A 41 9.44 -2.33 4.19
C ALA A 41 10.17 -3.62 3.78
N MET A 42 9.54 -4.45 2.95
CA MET A 42 10.11 -5.68 2.42
C MET A 42 11.41 -5.43 1.65
N GLN A 43 11.49 -4.38 0.83
CA GLN A 43 12.74 -3.99 0.16
C GLN A 43 13.87 -3.70 1.16
N GLY A 44 13.56 -2.98 2.25
CA GLY A 44 14.52 -2.72 3.33
C GLY A 44 14.95 -4.00 4.07
N LEU A 45 14.00 -4.89 4.38
CA LEU A 45 14.28 -6.17 5.05
C LEU A 45 15.15 -7.09 4.18
N LEU A 46 14.88 -7.17 2.88
CA LEU A 46 15.66 -7.98 1.94
C LEU A 46 17.06 -7.41 1.67
N ALA A 47 17.24 -6.09 1.80
CA ALA A 47 18.55 -5.47 1.73
C ALA A 47 19.39 -5.66 3.02
N SER A 48 18.76 -6.03 4.14
CA SER A 48 19.45 -6.28 5.41
C SER A 48 20.08 -7.67 5.45
N GLU A 49 21.33 -7.75 5.92
CA GLU A 49 22.02 -9.03 6.08
C GLU A 49 21.30 -9.88 7.15
N GLY A 50 20.85 -11.10 6.78
CA GLY A 50 20.32 -12.10 7.72
C GLY A 50 18.81 -12.38 7.66
N MET A 51 18.00 -11.61 6.91
CA MET A 51 16.56 -11.86 6.79
C MET A 51 16.13 -12.64 5.52
N THR A 52 17.03 -12.90 4.58
CA THR A 52 16.69 -13.53 3.28
C THR A 52 16.34 -15.02 3.37
N ALA A 53 16.52 -15.67 4.52
CA ALA A 53 16.36 -17.10 4.68
C ALA A 53 14.89 -17.57 4.84
N ASP A 54 13.95 -16.65 5.13
CA ASP A 54 12.55 -16.99 5.40
C ASP A 54 11.58 -15.96 4.77
N PRO A 55 11.04 -16.25 3.58
CA PRO A 55 10.10 -15.36 2.88
C PRO A 55 8.80 -15.09 3.66
N THR A 56 8.33 -16.07 4.46
CA THR A 56 7.12 -15.91 5.26
C THR A 56 7.35 -14.86 6.34
N ARG A 57 8.45 -15.00 7.09
CA ARG A 57 8.81 -14.06 8.15
C ARG A 57 9.08 -12.65 7.63
N VAL A 58 9.73 -12.52 6.47
CA VAL A 58 9.94 -11.23 5.81
C VAL A 58 8.61 -10.56 5.47
N THR A 59 7.65 -11.34 4.95
CA THR A 59 6.32 -10.83 4.60
C THR A 59 5.55 -10.38 5.84
N GLU A 60 5.56 -11.17 6.92
CA GLU A 60 4.90 -10.84 8.18
C GLU A 60 5.45 -9.53 8.77
N HIS A 61 6.78 -9.42 8.93
CA HIS A 61 7.41 -8.20 9.45
C HIS A 61 7.13 -6.97 8.56
N ALA A 62 7.10 -7.13 7.23
CA ALA A 62 6.81 -6.03 6.33
C ALA A 62 5.40 -5.46 6.54
N TYR A 63 4.41 -6.33 6.75
CA TYR A 63 3.04 -5.91 7.05
C TYR A 63 2.90 -5.32 8.47
N GLU A 64 3.62 -5.84 9.46
CA GLU A 64 3.66 -5.24 10.80
C GLU A 64 4.20 -3.80 10.76
N ILE A 65 5.29 -3.57 10.02
CA ILE A 65 5.85 -2.22 9.83
C ILE A 65 4.82 -1.30 9.15
N ALA A 66 4.15 -1.78 8.10
CA ALA A 66 3.12 -1.01 7.40
C ALA A 66 1.96 -0.61 8.34
N ASP A 67 1.49 -1.53 9.18
CA ASP A 67 0.40 -1.30 10.12
C ASP A 67 0.79 -0.24 11.18
N ILE A 68 2.01 -0.32 11.74
CA ILE A 68 2.54 0.69 12.67
C ILE A 68 2.60 2.07 12.03
N MET A 69 3.06 2.16 10.78
CA MET A 69 3.14 3.45 10.06
C MET A 69 1.76 4.06 9.81
N ILE A 70 0.76 3.24 9.51
CA ILE A 70 -0.62 3.70 9.34
C ILE A 70 -1.16 4.23 10.67
N GLU A 71 -1.02 3.44 11.75
CA GLU A 71 -1.46 3.81 13.10
C GLU A 71 -0.87 5.15 13.54
N LYS A 72 0.46 5.31 13.45
CA LYS A 72 1.14 6.57 13.80
C LYS A 72 0.63 7.76 13.01
N SER A 73 0.38 7.58 11.71
CA SER A 73 -0.15 8.66 10.86
C SER A 73 -1.60 9.05 11.20
N THR A 74 -2.34 8.19 11.89
CA THR A 74 -3.70 8.49 12.37
C THR A 74 -3.72 9.12 13.76
N GLU A 75 -2.76 8.77 14.63
CA GLU A 75 -2.55 9.43 15.92
C GLU A 75 -2.20 10.92 15.71
N ASP A 76 -1.25 11.22 14.83
CA ASP A 76 -0.82 12.59 14.50
C ASP A 76 -1.95 13.49 13.96
N LYS A 77 -3.04 12.90 13.45
CA LYS A 77 -4.21 13.62 12.95
C LYS A 77 -5.25 13.91 14.03
N LYS A 78 -5.22 13.22 15.17
CA LYS A 78 -6.12 13.45 16.30
C LYS A 78 -5.64 14.57 17.23
N ASP A 79 -4.33 14.85 17.21
CA ASP A 79 -3.69 15.85 18.06
C ASP A 79 -3.56 17.25 17.38
N LYS A 80 -4.23 17.47 16.24
CA LYS A 80 -4.32 18.75 15.53
C LYS A 80 -5.76 19.25 15.48
#